data_AF-A0A2R8C5X5-F1
#
_entry.id   AF-A0A2R8C5X5-F1
#
_cell.length_a   1.000
_cell.length_b   1.000
_cell.length_c   1.000
_cell.angle_alpha   90.00
_cell.angle_beta   90.00
_cell.angle_gamma   90.00
#
_symmetry.space_group_name_H-M   'P 1'
#
loop_
_entity.id
_entity.type
_entity.pdbx_description
1 polymer ?
#
loop_
_entity_poly.entity_id
_entity_poly.type
_entity_poly.pdbx_seq_one_letter_code
_entity_poly.pdbx_strand_id
1 'polypeptide(L)' 'MTLIRTSLALICLVVLAGCGADGEPVQPSLNAHAGVGGGSSYVGGSVGLHRGPFNLYLGF' A
#
# COMPACT_ATOMS: atom_id res chain seq x y z
N MET A 1 -25.83 19.55 21.28
CA MET A 1 -25.39 18.14 21.35
C MET A 1 -24.58 17.68 20.13
N THR A 2 -24.57 18.40 19.01
CA THR A 2 -23.78 18.06 17.80
C THR A 2 -22.29 18.36 17.96
N LEU A 3 -21.94 19.49 18.60
CA LEU A 3 -20.56 19.97 18.80
C LEU A 3 -19.66 18.96 19.55
N ILE A 4 -20.16 18.38 20.64
CA ILE A 4 -19.47 17.34 21.42
C ILE A 4 -19.30 16.05 20.61
N ARG A 5 -20.30 15.72 19.77
CA ARG A 5 -20.28 14.52 18.94
C ARG A 5 -19.26 14.65 17.80
N THR A 6 -19.14 15.83 17.20
CA THR A 6 -18.14 16.12 16.16
C THR A 6 -16.73 16.15 16.71
N SER A 7 -16.50 16.71 17.90
CA SER A 7 -15.17 16.72 18.52
C SER A 7 -14.70 15.31 18.88
N LEU A 8 -15.60 14.47 19.42
CA LEU A 8 -15.28 13.08 19.74
C LEU A 8 -14.92 12.26 18.48
N ALA A 9 -15.66 12.47 17.38
CA ALA A 9 -15.39 11.80 16.10
C ALA A 9 -14.02 12.18 15.52
N LEU A 10 -13.64 13.47 15.61
CA LEU A 10 -12.33 13.95 15.15
C LEU A 10 -11.18 13.34 15.97
N ILE A 11 -11.32 13.27 17.29
CA ILE A 11 -10.31 12.68 18.17
C ILE A 11 -10.12 11.19 17.85
N CYS A 12 -11.20 10.44 17.65
CA CYS A 12 -11.11 9.03 17.26
C CYS A 12 -10.38 8.83 15.92
N LEU A 13 -10.64 9.68 14.92
CA LEU A 13 -9.96 9.60 13.63
C LEU A 13 -8.45 9.85 13.74
N VAL A 14 -8.04 10.83 14.55
CA VAL A 14 -6.61 11.15 14.76
C VAL A 14 -5.89 10.01 15.48
N VAL A 15 -6.52 9.40 16.49
CA VAL A 15 -5.94 8.26 17.21
C VAL A 15 -5.81 7.03 16.29
N LEU A 16 -6.81 6.76 15.44
CA LEU A 16 -6.72 5.67 14.45
C LEU A 16 -5.63 5.91 13.41
N ALA A 17 -5.50 7.15 12.92
CA ALA A 17 -4.43 7.50 11.98
C ALA A 17 -3.05 7.33 12.61
N GLY A 18 -2.85 7.77 13.87
CA GLY A 18 -1.59 7.62 14.57
C GLY A 18 -1.23 6.17 14.94
N CYS A 19 -2.22 5.31 15.18
CA CYS A 19 -2.00 3.91 15.56
C CYS A 19 -1.76 2.96 14.36
N GLY A 20 -1.95 3.42 13.12
CA GLY A 20 -1.86 2.54 11.94
C GLY A 20 -1.34 3.12 10.63
N ALA A 21 -1.25 4.45 10.48
CA ALA A 21 -0.66 5.05 9.28
C ALA A 21 0.88 4.96 9.29
N ASP A 22 1.49 5.14 10.46
CA ASP A 22 2.95 5.10 10.68
C ASP A 22 3.49 3.70 10.98
N GLY A 23 2.79 2.65 10.53
CA GLY A 23 3.31 1.29 10.58
C GLY A 23 4.72 1.23 9.96
N GLU A 24 5.56 0.39 10.56
CA GLU A 24 6.90 -0.03 10.15
C GLU A 24 7.08 -0.11 8.62
N PRO A 25 8.28 0.21 8.10
CA PRO A 25 8.54 0.17 6.67
C PRO A 25 8.24 -1.24 6.11
N VAL A 26 7.15 -1.33 5.33
CA VAL A 26 6.75 -2.55 4.62
C VAL A 26 7.82 -2.81 3.56
N GLN A 27 8.43 -3.99 3.61
CA GLN A 27 9.41 -4.39 2.61
C GLN A 27 8.70 -4.52 1.26
N PRO A 28 9.02 -3.66 0.27
CA PRO A 28 8.43 -3.77 -1.06
C PRO A 28 9.01 -5.00 -1.76
N SER A 29 8.16 -5.83 -2.38
CA SER A 29 8.60 -6.91 -3.26
C SER A 29 8.80 -6.34 -4.67
N LEU A 30 10.03 -6.43 -5.19
CA LEU A 30 10.37 -6.01 -6.53
C LEU A 30 10.55 -7.25 -7.39
N ASN A 31 9.67 -7.44 -8.38
CA ASN A 31 9.76 -8.52 -9.36
C ASN A 31 10.03 -7.92 -10.73
N ALA A 32 11.26 -8.04 -11.23
CA ALA A 32 11.64 -7.65 -12.58
C ALA A 32 11.75 -8.91 -13.45
N HIS A 33 11.03 -8.95 -14.57
CA HIS A 33 11.03 -10.07 -15.51
C HIS A 33 11.40 -9.58 -16.91
N ALA A 34 12.50 -10.10 -17.46
CA ALA A 34 12.87 -9.89 -18.87
C ALA A 34 12.71 -11.22 -19.61
N GLY A 35 11.82 -11.25 -20.61
CA GLY A 35 11.56 -12.41 -21.45
C GLY A 35 11.97 -12.16 -22.89
N VAL A 36 12.56 -13.17 -23.54
CA VAL A 36 12.89 -13.14 -24.97
C VAL A 36 12.08 -14.24 -25.64
N GLY A 37 11.15 -13.88 -26.52
CA GLY A 37 10.27 -14.84 -27.19
C GLY A 37 10.22 -14.58 -28.69
N GLY A 38 10.70 -15.54 -29.50
CA GLY A 38 10.46 -15.77 -30.93
C GLY A 38 10.71 -14.66 -31.97
N GLY A 39 10.78 -13.40 -31.54
CA GLY A 39 10.77 -12.20 -32.40
C GLY A 39 10.68 -10.88 -31.63
N SER A 40 10.49 -10.89 -30.30
CA SER A 40 10.51 -9.68 -29.49
C SER A 40 11.03 -9.95 -28.07
N SER A 41 11.76 -8.99 -27.52
CA SER A 41 12.15 -8.94 -26.11
C SER A 41 11.17 -8.03 -25.37
N TYR A 42 10.56 -8.53 -24.30
CA TYR A 42 9.71 -7.75 -23.42
C TYR A 42 10.33 -7.68 -22.03
N VAL A 43 10.34 -6.48 -21.46
CA VAL A 43 10.78 -6.21 -20.09
C VAL A 43 9.54 -5.75 -19.35
N GLY A 44 9.09 -6.57 -18.41
CA GLY A 44 7.98 -6.27 -17.50
C GLY A 44 8.50 -6.19 -16.08
N GLY A 45 7.91 -5.31 -15.30
CA GLY A 45 8.27 -5.13 -13.90
C GLY A 45 7.02 -5.01 -13.05
N SER A 46 7.04 -5.58 -11.85
CA SER A 46 5.99 -5.37 -10.86
C SER A 46 6.58 -5.05 -9.50
N VAL A 47 5.93 -4.11 -8.82
CA VAL A 47 6.22 -3.71 -7.45
C VAL A 47 5.01 -4.10 -6.61
N GLY A 48 5.24 -4.94 -5.61
CA GLY A 48 4.25 -5.36 -4.62
C GLY A 48 4.51 -4.72 -3.26
N LEU A 49 3.46 -4.29 -2.60
CA LEU A 49 3.46 -3.89 -1.18
C LEU A 49 2.59 -4.88 -0.42
N HIS A 50 3.13 -5.43 0.67
CA HIS A 50 2.44 -6.41 1.50
C HIS A 50 2.41 -5.94 2.96
N ARG A 51 1.24 -5.52 3.47
CA ARG A 51 1.05 -5.14 4.88
C ARG A 51 -0.07 -5.97 5.51
N GLY A 52 0.28 -7.01 6.24
CA GLY A 52 -0.70 -7.93 6.85
C GLY A 52 -1.62 -8.53 5.77
N PRO A 53 -2.96 -8.46 5.89
CA PRO A 53 -3.88 -8.96 4.86
C PRO A 53 -3.99 -8.06 3.62
N PHE A 54 -3.43 -6.85 3.65
CA PHE A 54 -3.46 -5.92 2.51
C PHE A 54 -2.31 -6.17 1.54
N ASN A 55 -2.66 -6.36 0.28
CA ASN A 55 -1.75 -6.64 -0.83
C ASN A 55 -2.03 -5.65 -1.96
N LEU A 56 -1.01 -4.92 -2.41
CA LEU A 56 -1.13 -3.94 -3.49
C LEU A 56 -0.02 -4.22 -4.51
N TYR A 57 -0.40 -4.54 -5.74
CA TYR A 57 0.52 -4.85 -6.83
C TYR A 57 0.33 -3.84 -7.96
N LEU A 58 1.42 -3.20 -8.38
CA LEU A 58 1.47 -2.42 -9.60
C LEU A 58 2.46 -3.06 -10.57
N GLY A 59 2.01 -3.37 -11.79
CA GLY A 59 2.84 -3.92 -12.85
C GLY A 59 2.70 -3.13 -14.15
N PHE A 60 3.73 -3.21 -14.99
CA PHE A 60 3.75 -2.68 -16.36
C PHE A 60 4.29 -3.73 -17.33
#